data_AF-A0A8T4Z493-F1
#
_entry.id   AF-A0A8T4Z493-F1
#
_cell.length_a   1.000
_cell.length_b   1.000
_cell.length_c   1.000
_cell.angle_alpha   90.00
_cell.angle_beta   90.00
_cell.angle_gamma   90.00
#
_symmetry.space_group_name_H-M   'P 1'
#
loop_
_entity.id
_entity.type
_entity.pdbx_description
1 polymer ?
#
loop_
_entity_poly.entity_id
_entity_poly.type
_entity_poly.pdbx_seq_one_letter_code
_entity_poly.pdbx_strand_id
1 'polypeptide(L)' 'MVKWDEATSKEIKSLDKNLPVVLPLGSIEIHGPHLPLGTDTMIIYEVAL' A
#
# COMPACT_ATOMS: atom_id res chain seq x y z
N MET A 1 3.91 7.16 9.15
CA MET A 1 2.88 7.37 8.11
C MET A 1 1.52 7.04 8.70
N VAL A 2 0.42 7.65 8.26
CA VAL A 2 -0.93 7.17 8.63
C VAL A 2 -1.27 6.05 7.66
N LYS A 3 -1.46 4.83 8.18
CA LYS A 3 -1.94 3.69 7.41
C LYS A 3 -3.45 3.78 7.29
N TRP A 4 -3.94 4.01 6.08
CA TRP A 4 -5.36 4.31 5.89
C TRP A 4 -6.26 3.09 6.12
N ASP A 5 -5.73 1.88 5.99
CA ASP A 5 -6.39 0.61 6.29
C ASP A 5 -6.53 0.34 7.80
N GLU A 6 -5.68 0.95 8.63
CA GLU A 6 -5.76 0.88 10.09
C GLU A 6 -6.49 2.10 10.70
N ALA A 7 -6.79 3.13 9.89
CA ALA A 7 -7.37 4.39 10.35
C ALA A 7 -8.91 4.41 10.31
N THR A 8 -9.51 5.15 11.25
CA THR A 8 -10.94 5.46 11.23
C THR A 8 -11.25 6.65 10.31
N SER A 9 -12.51 6.75 9.87
CA SER A 9 -12.97 7.88 9.06
C SER A 9 -12.80 9.24 9.75
N LYS A 10 -12.83 9.29 11.09
CA LYS A 10 -12.60 10.51 11.86
C LYS A 10 -11.13 10.94 11.79
N GLU A 11 -10.21 9.99 11.91
CA GLU A 11 -8.77 10.26 11.81
C GLU A 11 -8.41 10.75 10.41
N ILE A 12 -8.90 10.09 9.35
CA ILE A 12 -8.69 10.54 7.96
C ILE A 12 -9.24 11.95 7.73
N LYS A 13 -10.44 12.25 8.26
CA LYS A 13 -11.05 13.59 8.14
C LYS A 13 -10.24 14.69 8.85
N SER A 14 -9.43 14.33 9.84
CA SER A 14 -8.60 15.26 10.59
C SER A 14 -7.24 15.56 9.95
N LEU A 15 -6.85 14.81 8.91
CA LEU A 15 -5.57 15.01 8.22
C LEU A 15 -5.57 16.29 7.38
N ASP A 16 -4.38 16.89 7.24
CA ASP A 16 -4.15 17.97 6.28
C ASP A 16 -4.41 17.46 4.86
N LYS A 17 -5.23 18.19 4.09
CA LYS A 17 -5.55 17.84 2.70
C LYS A 17 -4.37 18.02 1.75
N ASN A 18 -3.33 18.74 2.17
CA ASN A 18 -2.08 18.87 1.42
C ASN A 18 -1.05 17.78 1.78
N LEU A 19 -1.38 16.89 2.74
CA LEU A 19 -0.50 15.78 3.10
C LEU A 19 -0.33 14.86 1.88
N PRO A 20 0.91 14.60 1.42
CA PRO A 20 1.15 13.68 0.32
C PRO A 20 0.64 12.27 0.66
N VAL A 21 -0.01 11.63 -0.31
CA VAL A 21 -0.53 10.27 -0.19
C VAL A 21 0.35 9.34 -1.03
N VAL A 22 0.72 8.21 -0.43
CA VAL A 22 1.40 7.10 -1.11
C VAL A 22 0.38 6.00 -1.31
N LEU A 23 0.18 5.58 -2.56
CA LEU A 23 -0.62 4.42 -2.92
C LEU A 23 0.31 3.35 -3.48
N PRO A 24 0.71 2.33 -2.68
CA PRO A 24 1.47 1.22 -3.20
C PRO A 24 0.65 0.47 -4.25
N LEU A 25 1.20 0.30 -5.45
CA LEU A 25 0.55 -0.40 -6.55
C LEU A 25 1.53 -1.42 -7.14
N GLY A 26 1.10 -2.68 -7.18
CA GLY A 26 1.82 -3.77 -7.81
C GLY A 26 0.98 -4.46 -8.90
N SER A 27 1.44 -5.65 -9.30
CA SER A 27 0.83 -6.47 -10.34
C SER A 27 0.39 -7.85 -9.80
N ILE A 28 -0.33 -8.59 -10.65
CA ILE A 28 -0.51 -10.04 -10.54
C ILE A 28 0.11 -10.65 -11.79
N GLU A 29 1.32 -11.19 -11.68
CA GLU A 29 2.07 -11.71 -12.83
C GLU A 29 3.00 -12.88 -12.47
N ILE A 30 3.43 -13.61 -13.50
CA ILE A 30 4.23 -14.83 -13.34
C ILE A 30 5.69 -14.47 -13.08
N HIS A 31 6.20 -14.93 -11.92
CA HIS A 31 7.60 -14.77 -11.50
C HIS A 31 8.35 -16.13 -11.49
N GLY A 32 7.86 -17.11 -12.26
CA GLY A 32 8.33 -18.49 -12.24
C GLY A 32 7.69 -19.34 -11.13
N PRO A 33 8.02 -20.65 -11.03
CA PRO A 33 7.31 -21.60 -10.17
C PRO A 33 7.63 -21.47 -8.67
N HIS A 34 8.52 -20.55 -8.29
CA HIS A 34 9.09 -20.44 -6.96
C HIS A 34 8.63 -19.17 -6.22
N LEU A 35 7.89 -18.28 -6.89
CA LEU A 35 7.41 -17.03 -6.32
C LEU A 35 5.89 -16.87 -6.48
N PRO A 36 5.21 -16.21 -5.53
CA PRO A 36 3.80 -15.87 -5.66
C PRO A 36 3.53 -14.94 -6.84
N LEU A 37 2.33 -15.01 -7.43
CA LEU A 37 1.93 -14.10 -8.52
C LEU A 37 1.79 -12.64 -8.05
N GLY A 38 1.57 -12.41 -6.76
CA GLY A 38 1.44 -11.08 -6.17
C GLY A 38 2.76 -10.47 -5.69
N THR A 39 3.91 -10.98 -6.13
CA THR A 39 5.24 -10.57 -5.63
C THR A 39 5.42 -9.04 -5.64
N ASP A 40 5.11 -8.38 -6.76
CA ASP A 40 5.19 -6.92 -6.87
C ASP A 40 4.35 -6.19 -5.82
N THR A 41 3.11 -6.65 -5.61
CA THR A 41 2.18 -6.06 -4.64
C THR A 41 2.68 -6.24 -3.21
N MET A 42 3.22 -7.41 -2.87
CA MET A 42 3.78 -7.67 -1.54
C MET A 42 5.00 -6.79 -1.27
N ILE A 43 5.93 -6.70 -2.22
CA ILE A 43 7.16 -5.91 -2.06
C ILE A 43 6.82 -4.43 -1.91
N ILE A 44 6.01 -3.87 -2.81
CA ILE A 44 5.72 -2.44 -2.77
C ILE A 44 4.87 -2.04 -1.56
N TYR A 45 4.02 -2.95 -1.08
CA TYR A 45 3.31 -2.75 0.18
C TYR A 45 4.30 -2.57 1.33
N GLU A 46 5.24 -3.50 1.53
CA GLU A 46 6.24 -3.43 2.61
C GLU A 46 7.19 -2.23 2.48
N VAL A 47 7.58 -1.84 1.26
CA VAL A 47 8.41 -0.64 1.04
C VAL A 47 7.67 0.65 1.37
N ALA A 48 6.35 0.67 1.18
CA ALA A 48 5.52 1.85 1.41
C ALA A 48 5.09 2.04 2.87
N LEU A 49 5.17 1.01 3.73
CA LEU A 49 4.83 1.09 5.16
C LEU A 49 5.77 2.00 5.96
#